data_AF-A0A1I1WFZ9-F1
#
_entry.id   AF-A0A1I1WFZ9-F1
#
_cell.length_a   1.000
_cell.length_b   1.000
_cell.length_c   1.000
_cell.angle_alpha   90.00
_cell.angle_beta   90.00
_cell.angle_gamma   90.00
#
_symmetry.space_group_name_H-M   'P 1'
#
loop_
_entity.id
_entity.type
_entity.pdbx_description
1 polymer ?
#
loop_
_entity_poly.entity_id
_entity_poly.type
_entity_poly.pdbx_seq_one_letter_code
_entity_poly.pdbx_strand_id
1 'polypeptide(L)'
;MEIYGYCIMPSHVHLIFRSENGDPSGLIRDFKGFTSRKMLKVIEENPQESRKEWMLWMFERAGKKNSNVKFRQFWQQNNKPIEI
;
A
#
# COMPACT_ATOMS: atom_id res chain seq x y z
N MET A 1 0.36 10.73 12.39
CA MET A 1 -0.42 10.85 11.13
C MET A 1 -1.81 11.26 11.54
N GLU A 2 -2.20 12.48 11.21
CA GLU A 2 -3.57 12.93 11.46
C GLU A 2 -4.36 12.83 10.17
N ILE A 3 -5.51 12.16 10.19
CA ILE A 3 -6.36 11.93 9.01
C ILE A 3 -7.60 12.81 9.14
N TYR A 4 -7.82 13.67 8.15
CA TYR A 4 -9.02 14.52 8.05
C TYR A 4 -10.08 13.92 7.12
N GLY A 5 -9.68 13.06 6.19
CA GLY A 5 -10.58 12.37 5.28
C GLY A 5 -9.89 11.24 4.53
N TYR A 6 -10.63 10.19 4.20
CA TYR A 6 -10.11 9.10 3.37
C TYR A 6 -11.22 8.48 2.53
N CYS A 7 -10.82 7.88 1.41
CA CYS A 7 -11.69 7.04 0.59
C CYS A 7 -10.92 5.83 0.10
N ILE A 8 -11.45 4.63 0.35
CA ILE A 8 -10.86 3.37 -0.11
C ILE A 8 -11.66 2.91 -1.32
N MET A 9 -11.01 2.92 -2.48
CA MET A 9 -11.55 2.40 -3.73
C MET A 9 -11.00 1.00 -3.99
N PRO A 10 -11.63 0.20 -4.86
CA PRO A 10 -11.14 -1.15 -5.17
C PRO A 10 -9.68 -1.22 -5.65
N SER A 11 -9.16 -0.14 -6.25
CA SER A 11 -7.83 -0.09 -6.86
C SER A 11 -6.86 0.93 -6.25
N HIS A 12 -7.33 1.85 -5.40
CA HIS A 12 -6.50 2.93 -4.85
C HIS A 12 -7.15 3.56 -3.61
N VAL A 13 -6.41 4.41 -2.91
CA VAL A 13 -6.88 5.12 -1.72
C VAL A 13 -6.59 6.61 -1.88
N HIS A 14 -7.54 7.45 -1.48
CA HIS A 14 -7.38 8.89 -1.31
C HIS A 14 -7.25 9.21 0.18
N LEU A 15 -6.32 10.08 0.54
CA LEU A 15 -6.06 10.50 1.92
C LEU A 15 -5.90 12.01 1.99
N ILE A 16 -6.62 12.64 2.91
CA ILE A 16 -6.38 14.01 3.37
C ILE A 16 -5.78 13.88 4.77
N PHE A 17 -4.50 14.24 4.92
CA PHE A 17 -3.77 13.99 6.14
C PHE A 17 -2.72 15.08 6.40
N ARG A 18 -2.30 15.20 7.66
CA ARG A 18 -1.15 16.01 8.09
C ARG A 18 -0.05 15.12 8.68
N SER A 19 1.19 15.45 8.35
CA SER A 19 2.37 14.90 9.02
C SER A 19 2.78 15.79 10.19
N GLU A 20 2.79 15.24 11.40
CA GLU A 20 3.14 15.97 12.64
C GLU A 20 4.57 16.51 12.60
N ASN A 21 5.49 15.78 11.97
CA ASN A 21 6.92 16.12 11.92
C ASN A 21 7.30 16.94 10.68
N GLY A 22 6.33 17.42 9.88
CA GLY A 22 6.60 18.14 8.64
C GLY A 22 7.18 17.28 7.50
N ASP A 23 7.19 15.96 7.63
CA ASP A 23 7.66 15.02 6.60
C ASP A 23 6.50 14.14 6.08
N PRO A 24 5.66 14.64 5.15
CA PRO A 24 4.57 13.86 4.56
C PRO A 24 5.09 12.73 3.65
N SER A 25 6.26 12.91 3.03
CA SER A 25 6.86 11.93 2.12
C SER A 25 7.34 10.68 2.87
N GLY A 26 8.10 10.86 3.95
CA GLY A 26 8.52 9.78 4.83
C GLY A 26 7.32 9.10 5.48
N LEU A 27 6.32 9.87 5.91
CA LEU A 27 5.10 9.32 6.50
C LEU A 27 4.33 8.41 5.52
N ILE A 28 4.16 8.83 4.25
CA ILE A 28 3.49 8.00 3.23
C ILE A 28 4.33 6.77 2.85
N ARG A 29 5.65 6.91 2.78
CA ARG A 29 6.54 5.75 2.57
C ARG A 29 6.34 4.70 3.66
N ASP A 30 6.33 5.13 4.91
CA ASP A 30 6.22 4.24 6.06
C ASP A 30 4.81 3.64 6.15
N PHE A 31 3.76 4.42 5.87
CA PHE A 31 2.38 3.96 5.73
C PHE A 31 2.27 2.84 4.68
N LYS A 32 2.78 3.06 3.46
CA LYS A 32 2.75 2.05 2.39
C LYS A 32 3.56 0.81 2.77
N GLY A 33 4.72 0.98 3.39
CA GLY A 33 5.57 -0.13 3.83
C GLY A 33 4.88 -1.00 4.89
N PHE A 34 4.31 -0.38 5.92
CA PHE A 34 3.60 -1.08 6.99
C PHE A 34 2.35 -1.80 6.46
N THR A 35 1.49 -1.10 5.73
CA THR A 35 0.23 -1.65 5.21
C THR A 35 0.49 -2.74 4.18
N SER A 36 1.50 -2.61 3.31
CA SER A 36 1.88 -3.67 2.37
C SER A 36 2.15 -5.01 3.08
N ARG A 37 2.99 -4.99 4.12
CA ARG A 37 3.31 -6.21 4.90
C ARG A 37 2.07 -6.79 5.57
N LYS A 38 1.26 -5.94 6.20
CA LYS A 38 0.06 -6.38 6.92
C LYS A 38 -1.00 -6.94 5.96
N MET A 39 -1.25 -6.29 4.84
CA MET A 39 -2.25 -6.70 3.85
C MET A 39 -1.84 -7.99 3.15
N LEU A 40 -0.58 -8.13 2.74
CA LEU A 40 -0.09 -9.37 2.14
C LEU A 40 -0.27 -10.57 3.09
N LYS A 41 0.07 -10.39 4.37
CA LYS A 41 -0.13 -11.42 5.40
C LYS A 41 -1.62 -11.77 5.57
N VAL A 42 -2.49 -10.76 5.68
CA VAL A 42 -3.93 -10.98 5.82
C VAL A 42 -4.51 -11.70 4.61
N ILE A 43 -4.07 -11.40 3.39
CA ILE A 43 -4.53 -12.09 2.17
C ILE A 43 -4.07 -13.56 2.17
N GLU A 44 -2.81 -13.81 2.50
CA GLU A 44 -2.22 -15.16 2.52
C GLU A 44 -2.87 -16.09 3.56
N GLU A 45 -3.14 -15.54 4.75
CA GLU A 45 -3.71 -16.25 5.88
C GLU A 45 -5.25 -16.31 5.85
N ASN A 46 -5.93 -15.64 4.91
CA ASN A 46 -7.39 -15.64 4.85
C ASN A 46 -7.93 -16.89 4.11
N PRO A 47 -8.61 -17.83 4.81
CA PRO A 47 -9.17 -19.01 4.17
C PRO A 47 -10.42 -18.74 3.32
N GLN A 48 -11.09 -17.59 3.52
CA GLN A 48 -12.33 -17.23 2.82
C GLN A 48 -12.09 -16.46 1.51
N GLU A 49 -10.88 -15.95 1.27
CA GLU A 49 -10.56 -15.21 0.06
C GLU A 49 -10.21 -16.16 -1.08
N SER A 50 -11.20 -16.44 -1.93
CA SER A 50 -11.08 -17.36 -3.06
C SER A 50 -10.04 -16.94 -4.11
N ARG A 51 -9.68 -15.65 -4.17
CA ARG A 51 -8.72 -15.11 -5.14
C ARG A 51 -7.31 -14.96 -4.58
N LYS A 52 -7.03 -15.44 -3.36
CA LYS A 52 -5.76 -15.17 -2.68
C LYS A 52 -4.54 -15.59 -3.50
N GLU A 53 -4.55 -16.78 -4.09
CA GLU A 53 -3.43 -17.30 -4.88
C GLU A 53 -3.17 -16.43 -6.11
N TRP A 54 -4.26 -16.03 -6.78
CA TRP A 54 -4.18 -15.14 -7.93
C TRP A 54 -3.61 -13.76 -7.54
N MET A 55 -4.08 -13.18 -6.43
CA MET A 55 -3.56 -11.90 -5.94
C MET A 55 -2.08 -11.98 -5.57
N LEU A 56 -1.68 -13.00 -4.80
CA LEU A 56 -0.28 -13.19 -4.39
C LEU A 56 0.64 -13.38 -5.60
N TRP A 57 0.21 -14.14 -6.61
CA TRP A 57 0.92 -14.29 -7.87
C TRP A 57 1.05 -12.96 -8.63
N MET A 58 -0.01 -12.14 -8.67
CA MET A 58 0.04 -10.80 -9.28
C MET A 58 1.04 -9.88 -8.57
N PHE A 59 1.05 -9.89 -7.24
CA PHE A 59 1.99 -9.08 -6.46
C PHE A 59 3.44 -9.56 -6.62
N GLU A 60 3.68 -10.87 -6.71
CA GLU A 60 5.01 -11.40 -6.97
C GLU A 60 5.51 -11.01 -8.37
N ARG A 61 4.65 -11.12 -9.39
CA ARG A 61 4.97 -10.69 -10.76
C ARG A 61 5.29 -9.20 -10.82
N ALA A 62 4.58 -8.37 -10.06
CA ALA A 62 4.87 -6.95 -9.95
C ALA A 62 6.19 -6.69 -9.21
N GLY A 63 6.45 -7.41 -8.11
CA GLY A 63 7.69 -7.32 -7.34
C GLY A 63 8.93 -7.66 -8.17
N LYS A 64 8.88 -8.72 -8.99
CA LYS A 64 9.98 -9.11 -9.89
C LYS A 64 10.39 -8.04 -10.90
N LYS A 65 9.49 -7.10 -11.22
CA LYS A 65 9.76 -5.99 -12.15
C LYS A 65 10.34 -4.75 -11.47
N ASN A 66 10.49 -4.76 -10.14
CA ASN A 66 10.88 -3.60 -9.36
C ASN A 66 12.06 -3.92 -8.45
N SER A 67 13.22 -3.34 -8.73
CA SER A 67 14.45 -3.56 -7.96
C SER A 67 14.33 -3.20 -6.46
N ASN A 68 13.40 -2.31 -6.11
CA ASN A 68 13.16 -1.89 -4.72
C ASN A 68 12.27 -2.86 -3.94
N VAL A 69 11.77 -3.93 -4.57
CA VAL A 69 10.87 -4.90 -3.94
C VAL A 69 11.50 -6.30 -3.98
N LYS A 70 11.68 -6.91 -2.82
CA LYS A 70 12.32 -8.23 -2.71
C LYS A 70 11.43 -9.40 -3.13
N PHE A 71 10.13 -9.33 -2.84
CA PHE A 71 9.20 -10.45 -3.06
C PHE A 71 7.89 -10.01 -3.74
N ARG A 72 6.96 -9.43 -2.99
CA ARG A 72 5.61 -9.09 -3.46
C ARG A 72 5.39 -7.57 -3.39
N GLN A 73 4.97 -6.95 -4.49
CA GLN A 73 4.64 -5.53 -4.55
C GLN A 73 3.13 -5.32 -4.44
N PHE A 74 2.68 -4.77 -3.32
CA PHE A 74 1.27 -4.42 -3.09
C PHE A 74 0.94 -3.00 -3.59
N TRP A 75 1.70 -1.99 -3.13
CA TRP A 75 1.53 -0.60 -3.56
C TRP A 75 2.36 -0.29 -4.81
N GLN A 76 1.84 0.62 -5.65
CA GLN A 76 2.67 1.31 -6.64
C GLN A 76 3.59 2.33 -5.95
N GLN A 77 4.76 2.59 -6.55
CA GLN A 77 5.77 3.48 -5.97
C GLN A 77 5.39 4.97 -6.09
N ASN A 78 4.65 5.32 -7.15
CA ASN A 78 4.19 6.68 -7.37
C ASN A 78 3.08 7.08 -6.39
N ASN A 79 2.94 8.40 -6.22
CA ASN A 79 1.89 9.09 -5.49
C ASN A 79 1.40 10.26 -6.35
N LYS A 80 0.25 10.84 -6.01
CA LYS A 80 -0.23 12.12 -6.56
C LYS A 80 -0.49 13.10 -5.41
N PRO A 81 0.55 13.63 -4.75
CA PRO A 81 0.36 14.57 -3.66
C PRO A 81 -0.21 15.89 -4.19
N ILE A 82 -1.19 16.43 -3.47
CA ILE A 82 -1.74 17.77 -3.69
C ILE A 82 -1.68 18.46 -2.33
N GLU A 83 -1.00 19.61 -2.28
CA GLU A 83 -1.02 20.48 -1.10
C GLU A 83 -2.32 21.30 -1.12
N ILE A 84 -3.00 21.36 0.03
CA ILE A 84 -4.32 21.98 0.21
C ILE A 84 -4.23 23.01 1.31
#